data_AF-A0A9P7ANL3-F1
#
_entry.id   AF-A0A9P7ANL3-F1
#
_cell.length_a   1.000
_cell.length_b   1.000
_cell.length_c   1.000
_cell.angle_alpha   90.00
_cell.angle_beta   90.00
_cell.angle_gamma   90.00
#
_symmetry.space_group_name_H-M   'P 1'
#
loop_
_entity.id
_entity.type
_entity.pdbx_description
1 polymer ?
#
loop_
_entity_poly.entity_id
_entity_poly.type
_entity_poly.pdbx_seq_one_letter_code
_entity_poly.pdbx_strand_id
1 'polypeptide(L)'
;MLTAELSAVKQALNLTDVDFIQFHADERTYLESLKEPPLQDRLQIRYVQVLDELAERQSDWIRAREVANQALTNIAISNLHQINTAITQARIRVDTAYTKLQNAEAFTSHIENQLAIEEHWTVGGDNYKKYKEEASLQKYHVALDELERLVVMHLFELSKLSLSGTGYKLRQQIGKALQRRSDAIRNAINKYNLQAAALDPTWPQLSWKDIADYSFLGEFDLL
;
A
#
# COMPACT_ATOMS: atom_id res chain seq x y z
N MET A 1 39.62 -5.51 18.84
CA MET A 1 39.50 -4.77 17.56
C MET A 1 38.16 -4.05 17.51
N LEU A 2 37.03 -4.75 17.65
CA LEU A 2 35.67 -4.16 17.77
C LEU A 2 35.50 -3.05 18.83
N THR A 3 36.09 -3.16 20.01
CA THR A 3 35.96 -2.13 21.07
C THR A 3 36.66 -0.81 20.75
N ALA A 4 37.76 -0.87 20.01
CA ALA A 4 38.49 0.33 19.57
C ALA A 4 37.75 1.04 18.43
N GLU A 5 37.16 0.27 17.52
CA GLU A 5 36.31 0.78 16.44
C GLU A 5 35.01 1.40 16.98
N LEU A 6 34.34 0.73 17.93
CA LEU A 6 33.15 1.27 18.59
C LEU A 6 33.44 2.58 19.33
N SER A 7 34.59 2.67 20.01
CA SER A 7 35.07 3.88 20.66
C SER A 7 35.30 5.02 19.66
N ALA A 8 35.94 4.73 18.51
CA ALA A 8 36.18 5.71 17.46
C ALA A 8 34.88 6.23 16.82
N VAL A 9 33.90 5.35 16.59
CA VAL A 9 32.58 5.73 16.04
C VAL A 9 31.78 6.57 17.05
N LYS A 10 31.79 6.18 18.34
CA LYS A 10 31.17 6.98 19.41
C LYS A 10 31.75 8.38 19.48
N GLN A 11 33.07 8.51 19.37
CA GLN A 11 33.73 9.82 19.33
C GLN A 11 33.36 10.62 18.06
N ALA A 12 33.36 9.99 16.89
CA ALA A 12 33.03 10.66 15.63
C ALA A 12 31.59 11.16 15.56
N LEU A 13 30.65 10.43 16.18
CA LEU A 13 29.23 10.77 16.20
C LEU A 13 28.79 11.50 17.48
N ASN A 14 29.72 11.80 18.39
CA ASN A 14 29.45 12.37 19.72
C ASN A 14 28.40 11.57 20.53
N LEU A 15 28.49 10.23 20.49
CA LEU A 15 27.59 9.32 21.19
C LEU A 15 28.24 8.76 22.46
N THR A 16 27.42 8.56 23.47
CA THR A 16 27.74 7.96 24.77
C THR A 16 26.95 6.65 24.95
N ASP A 17 27.32 5.85 25.95
CA ASP A 17 26.57 4.62 26.28
C ASP A 17 25.12 4.91 26.69
N VAL A 18 24.85 6.11 27.20
CA VAL A 18 23.51 6.55 27.62
C VAL A 18 22.60 6.78 26.40
N ASP A 19 23.17 7.25 25.28
CA ASP A 19 22.40 7.53 24.06
C ASP A 19 21.80 6.24 23.48
N PHE A 20 22.49 5.11 23.57
CA PHE A 20 21.94 3.82 23.12
C PHE A 20 20.73 3.37 23.95
N ILE A 21 20.76 3.61 25.26
CA ILE A 21 19.63 3.32 26.15
C ILE A 21 18.45 4.24 25.79
N GLN A 22 18.74 5.51 25.50
CA GLN A 22 17.73 6.48 25.09
C GLN A 22 17.12 6.11 23.73
N PHE A 23 17.94 5.75 22.73
CA PHE A 23 17.46 5.30 21.42
C PHE A 23 16.53 4.11 21.54
N HIS A 24 16.84 3.14 22.41
CA HIS A 24 15.96 2.00 22.63
C HIS A 24 14.63 2.42 23.29
N ALA A 25 14.64 3.36 24.24
CA ALA A 25 13.42 3.90 24.86
C ALA A 25 12.57 4.72 23.87
N ASP A 26 13.22 5.53 23.05
CA ASP A 26 12.60 6.35 22.01
C ASP A 26 11.99 5.46 20.91
N GLU A 27 12.74 4.45 20.45
CA GLU A 27 12.27 3.47 19.48
C GLU A 27 11.06 2.70 20.03
N ARG A 28 11.09 2.28 21.30
CA ARG A 28 9.93 1.63 21.92
C ARG A 28 8.71 2.55 21.97
N THR A 29 8.89 3.80 22.37
CA THR A 29 7.81 4.79 22.44
C THR A 29 7.22 5.07 21.06
N TYR A 30 8.08 5.20 20.06
CA TYR A 30 7.70 5.34 18.66
C TYR A 30 6.90 4.13 18.17
N LEU A 31 7.40 2.91 18.35
CA LEU A 31 6.71 1.68 17.95
C LEU A 31 5.38 1.50 18.68
N GLU A 32 5.28 1.93 19.94
CA GLU A 32 4.01 1.91 20.69
C GLU A 32 2.99 2.92 20.13
N SER A 33 3.45 4.09 19.67
CA SER A 33 2.59 5.10 19.03
C SER A 33 2.05 4.66 17.66
N LEU A 34 2.72 3.72 16.99
CA LEU A 34 2.32 3.18 15.68
C LEU A 34 1.24 2.09 15.74
N LYS A 35 0.86 1.63 16.93
CA LYS A 35 0.00 0.44 17.13
C LYS A 35 -1.45 0.59 16.68
N GLU A 36 -1.86 1.74 16.15
CA GLU A 36 -2.93 1.97 15.16
C GLU A 36 -3.57 3.36 15.36
N PRO A 37 -3.91 4.08 14.27
CA PRO A 37 -4.64 5.35 14.40
C PRO A 37 -6.02 5.12 15.07
N PRO A 38 -6.55 6.13 15.78
CA PRO A 38 -7.88 6.08 16.38
C PRO A 38 -8.94 5.55 15.41
N LEU A 39 -9.92 4.80 15.93
CA LEU A 39 -11.02 4.22 15.12
C LEU A 39 -11.74 5.28 14.27
N GLN A 40 -11.82 6.51 14.76
CA GLN A 40 -12.43 7.63 14.06
C GLN A 40 -11.64 8.02 12.78
N ASP A 41 -10.32 8.14 12.87
CA ASP A 41 -9.46 8.48 11.73
C ASP A 41 -9.52 7.36 10.67
N ARG A 42 -9.62 6.09 11.11
CA ARG A 42 -9.80 4.94 10.21
C ARG A 42 -11.10 5.00 9.44
N LEU A 43 -12.21 5.36 10.10
CA LEU A 43 -13.50 5.50 9.45
C LEU A 43 -13.51 6.70 8.49
N GLN A 44 -12.81 7.79 8.81
CA GLN A 44 -12.68 8.96 7.93
C GLN A 44 -11.82 8.67 6.69
N ILE A 45 -10.70 7.97 6.84
CA ILE A 45 -9.92 7.42 5.72
C ILE A 45 -10.79 6.51 4.85
N ARG A 46 -11.59 5.64 5.48
CA ARG A 46 -12.51 4.75 4.74
C ARG A 46 -13.58 5.56 4.01
N TYR A 47 -14.11 6.61 4.62
CA TYR A 47 -15.10 7.48 4.00
C TYR A 47 -14.57 8.13 2.73
N VAL A 48 -13.34 8.67 2.75
CA VAL A 48 -12.70 9.22 1.55
C VAL A 48 -12.58 8.18 0.42
N GLN A 49 -12.19 6.95 0.75
CA GLN A 49 -12.12 5.86 -0.25
C GLN A 49 -13.50 5.55 -0.84
N VAL A 50 -14.54 5.58 -0.02
CA VAL A 50 -15.91 5.32 -0.47
C VAL A 50 -16.43 6.46 -1.36
N LEU A 51 -16.06 7.70 -1.07
CA LEU A 51 -16.36 8.83 -1.95
C LEU A 51 -15.65 8.70 -3.31
N ASP A 52 -14.41 8.20 -3.34
CA ASP A 52 -13.71 7.89 -4.60
C ASP A 52 -14.44 6.80 -5.39
N GLU A 53 -14.80 5.70 -4.72
CA GLU A 53 -15.55 4.59 -5.31
C GLU A 53 -16.90 5.08 -5.86
N LEU A 54 -17.61 5.92 -5.11
CA LEU A 54 -18.89 6.52 -5.55
C LEU A 54 -18.70 7.36 -6.82
N ALA A 55 -17.69 8.23 -6.85
CA ALA A 55 -17.40 9.06 -8.01
C ALA A 55 -17.06 8.22 -9.26
N GLU A 56 -16.29 7.13 -9.09
CA GLU A 56 -15.99 6.18 -10.15
C GLU A 56 -17.26 5.51 -10.68
N ARG A 57 -18.14 5.00 -9.79
CA ARG A 57 -19.39 4.36 -10.19
C ARG A 57 -20.36 5.32 -10.88
N GLN A 58 -20.37 6.58 -10.47
CA GLN A 58 -21.17 7.61 -11.13
C GLN A 58 -20.67 7.85 -12.56
N SER A 59 -19.36 7.98 -12.76
CA SER A 59 -18.74 8.09 -14.09
C SER A 59 -19.02 6.85 -14.96
N ASP A 60 -18.91 5.64 -14.39
CA ASP A 60 -19.18 4.39 -15.09
C ASP A 60 -20.64 4.28 -15.56
N TRP A 61 -21.60 4.67 -14.72
CA TRP A 61 -23.00 4.71 -15.10
C TRP A 61 -23.28 5.72 -16.21
N ILE A 62 -22.71 6.93 -16.12
CA ILE A 62 -22.81 7.95 -17.18
C ILE A 62 -22.27 7.38 -18.49
N ARG A 63 -21.07 6.79 -18.47
CA ARG A 63 -20.44 6.17 -19.65
C ARG A 63 -21.26 5.01 -20.20
N ALA A 64 -21.81 4.16 -19.35
CA ALA A 64 -22.68 3.06 -19.77
C ALA A 64 -23.93 3.58 -20.49
N ARG A 65 -24.53 4.66 -19.97
CA ARG A 65 -25.69 5.33 -20.57
C ARG A 65 -25.36 5.97 -21.91
N GLU A 66 -24.21 6.64 -22.03
CA GLU A 66 -23.75 7.23 -23.28
C GLU A 66 -23.52 6.17 -24.36
N VAL A 67 -22.83 5.07 -24.03
CA VAL A 67 -22.60 3.96 -24.95
C VAL A 67 -23.92 3.31 -25.37
N ALA A 68 -24.86 3.14 -24.45
CA ALA A 68 -26.20 2.64 -24.77
C ALA A 68 -26.92 3.57 -25.75
N ASN A 69 -26.92 4.88 -25.50
CA ASN A 69 -27.56 5.86 -26.39
C ASN A 69 -26.93 5.87 -27.79
N GLN A 70 -25.60 5.80 -27.88
CA GLN A 70 -24.89 5.71 -29.16
C GLN A 70 -25.22 4.42 -29.90
N ALA A 71 -25.23 3.29 -29.20
CA ALA A 71 -25.56 2.00 -29.78
C ALA A 71 -26.97 1.98 -30.37
N LEU A 72 -27.95 2.62 -29.70
CA LEU A 72 -29.32 2.76 -30.18
C LEU A 72 -29.47 3.71 -31.36
N THR A 73 -28.61 4.74 -31.46
CA THR A 73 -28.66 5.74 -32.54
C THR A 73 -28.06 5.21 -33.85
N ASN A 74 -27.04 4.33 -33.76
CA ASN A 74 -26.28 3.84 -34.90
C ASN A 74 -26.79 2.52 -35.50
N ILE A 75 -27.97 2.03 -35.11
CA ILE A 75 -28.44 0.73 -35.59
C ILE A 75 -28.84 0.82 -37.07
N ALA A 76 -28.08 0.15 -37.94
CA ALA A 76 -28.47 -0.06 -39.33
C ALA A 76 -29.78 -0.89 -39.36
N ILE A 77 -30.80 -0.35 -40.03
CA ILE A 77 -32.22 -0.78 -39.98
C ILE A 77 -32.48 -2.18 -40.62
N SER A 78 -31.45 -2.98 -40.87
CA SER A 78 -31.56 -4.15 -41.75
C SER A 78 -31.85 -5.47 -41.03
N ASN A 79 -31.66 -5.60 -39.71
CA ASN A 79 -31.84 -6.87 -39.00
C ASN A 79 -32.46 -6.72 -37.59
N LEU A 80 -33.70 -7.17 -37.44
CA LEU A 80 -34.46 -7.14 -36.18
C LEU A 80 -33.78 -7.91 -35.03
N HIS A 81 -33.09 -9.01 -35.32
CA HIS A 81 -32.39 -9.78 -34.29
C HIS A 81 -31.21 -8.99 -33.72
N GLN A 82 -30.45 -8.30 -34.58
CA GLN A 82 -29.33 -7.45 -34.18
C GLN A 82 -29.79 -6.23 -33.37
N ILE A 83 -30.96 -5.67 -33.71
CA ILE A 83 -31.61 -4.61 -32.92
C ILE A 83 -31.93 -5.12 -31.51
N ASN A 84 -32.60 -6.27 -31.39
CA ASN A 84 -32.99 -6.82 -30.10
C ASN A 84 -31.79 -7.21 -29.22
N THR A 85 -30.72 -7.76 -29.81
CA THR A 85 -29.50 -8.07 -29.05
C THR A 85 -28.81 -6.80 -28.57
N ALA A 86 -28.69 -5.76 -29.41
CA ALA A 86 -28.10 -4.48 -29.04
C ALA A 86 -28.90 -3.79 -27.91
N ILE A 87 -30.24 -3.76 -28.00
CA ILE A 87 -31.11 -3.22 -26.95
C ILE A 87 -30.93 -3.98 -25.64
N THR A 88 -30.92 -5.32 -25.70
CA THR A 88 -30.80 -6.16 -24.50
C THR A 88 -29.44 -5.95 -23.83
N GLN A 89 -28.35 -5.90 -24.60
CA GLN A 89 -27.00 -5.66 -24.08
C GLN A 89 -26.86 -4.25 -23.48
N ALA A 90 -27.39 -3.23 -24.16
CA ALA A 90 -27.40 -1.86 -23.67
C ALA A 90 -28.14 -1.76 -22.33
N ARG A 91 -29.31 -2.37 -22.23
CA ARG A 91 -30.11 -2.42 -21.00
C ARG A 91 -29.35 -3.11 -19.86
N ILE A 92 -28.85 -4.33 -20.09
CA ILE A 92 -28.09 -5.07 -19.07
C ILE A 92 -26.90 -4.25 -18.56
N ARG A 93 -26.18 -3.59 -19.46
CA ARG A 93 -25.00 -2.78 -19.10
C ARG A 93 -25.39 -1.58 -18.22
N VAL A 94 -26.43 -0.84 -18.60
CA VAL A 94 -26.91 0.32 -17.83
C VAL A 94 -27.47 -0.12 -16.47
N ASP A 95 -28.29 -1.17 -16.44
CA ASP A 95 -28.91 -1.69 -15.22
C ASP A 95 -27.83 -2.20 -14.24
N THR A 96 -26.81 -2.89 -14.76
CA THR A 96 -25.67 -3.37 -13.95
C THR A 96 -24.86 -2.21 -13.39
N ALA A 97 -24.56 -1.20 -14.20
CA ALA A 97 -23.82 -0.01 -13.76
C ALA A 97 -24.63 0.79 -12.72
N TYR A 98 -25.95 0.90 -12.91
CA TYR A 98 -26.84 1.57 -11.99
C TYR A 98 -26.93 0.84 -10.64
N THR A 99 -27.06 -0.49 -10.66
CA THR A 99 -27.06 -1.32 -9.45
C THR A 99 -25.75 -1.12 -8.65
N LYS A 100 -24.61 -1.06 -9.35
CA LYS A 100 -23.31 -0.79 -8.73
C LYS A 100 -23.24 0.61 -8.12
N LEU A 101 -23.86 1.62 -8.74
CA LEU A 101 -23.95 2.97 -8.21
C LEU A 101 -24.82 3.01 -6.95
N GLN A 102 -26.01 2.42 -6.98
CA GLN A 102 -26.90 2.36 -5.81
C GLN A 102 -26.24 1.67 -4.61
N ASN A 103 -25.49 0.60 -4.84
CA ASN A 103 -24.73 -0.06 -3.77
C ASN A 103 -23.64 0.85 -3.17
N ALA A 104 -22.96 1.64 -4.01
CA ALA A 104 -21.96 2.61 -3.55
C ALA A 104 -22.61 3.77 -2.78
N GLU A 105 -23.75 4.29 -3.24
CA GLU A 105 -24.53 5.32 -2.54
C GLU A 105 -24.99 4.81 -1.16
N ALA A 106 -25.59 3.61 -1.10
CA ALA A 106 -26.03 3.01 0.15
C ALA A 106 -24.88 2.79 1.14
N PHE A 107 -23.71 2.37 0.65
CA PHE A 107 -22.53 2.20 1.48
C PHE A 107 -21.95 3.53 1.96
N THR A 108 -21.98 4.57 1.12
CA THR A 108 -21.59 5.94 1.49
C THR A 108 -22.47 6.45 2.63
N SER A 109 -23.80 6.37 2.47
CA SER A 109 -24.74 6.76 3.52
C SER A 109 -24.58 5.96 4.81
N HIS A 110 -24.22 4.68 4.72
CA HIS A 110 -23.94 3.87 5.91
C HIS A 110 -22.76 4.43 6.72
N ILE A 111 -21.65 4.79 6.05
CA ILE A 111 -20.47 5.36 6.72
C ILE A 111 -20.75 6.77 7.25
N GLU A 112 -21.48 7.60 6.51
CA GLU A 112 -21.89 8.93 6.96
C GLU A 112 -22.67 8.87 8.27
N ASN A 113 -23.60 7.91 8.39
CA ASN A 113 -24.33 7.67 9.62
C ASN A 113 -23.43 7.23 10.77
N GLN A 114 -22.40 6.41 10.51
CA GLN A 114 -21.44 5.98 11.54
C GLN A 114 -20.56 7.13 12.03
N LEU A 115 -20.19 8.04 11.14
CA LEU A 115 -19.36 9.21 11.44
C LEU A 115 -20.17 10.42 11.94
N ALA A 116 -21.50 10.32 11.98
CA ALA A 116 -22.42 11.43 12.30
C ALA A 116 -22.13 12.67 11.44
N ILE A 117 -21.89 12.48 10.14
CA ILE A 117 -21.61 13.57 9.20
C ILE A 117 -22.92 14.28 8.85
N GLU A 118 -23.02 15.55 9.20
CA GLU A 118 -24.17 16.40 8.88
C GLU A 118 -24.10 16.97 7.46
N GLU A 119 -22.89 17.27 6.97
CA GLU A 119 -22.64 17.82 5.63
C GLU A 119 -21.73 16.90 4.82
N HIS A 120 -22.24 16.44 3.67
CA HIS A 120 -21.52 15.56 2.75
C HIS A 120 -20.18 16.19 2.31
N TRP A 121 -19.08 15.42 2.41
CA TRP A 121 -17.78 15.95 2.02
C TRP A 121 -17.69 16.09 0.50
N THR A 122 -17.36 17.28 0.04
CA THR A 122 -17.10 17.52 -1.36
C THR A 122 -15.73 16.97 -1.76
N VAL A 123 -15.67 16.31 -2.92
CA VAL A 123 -14.39 15.88 -3.50
C VAL A 123 -13.52 17.12 -3.72
N GLY A 124 -12.36 17.15 -3.06
CA GLY A 124 -11.45 18.30 -3.08
C GLY A 124 -11.67 19.34 -1.97
N GLY A 125 -12.66 19.16 -1.10
CA GLY A 125 -12.80 19.92 0.14
C GLY A 125 -11.68 19.61 1.15
N ASP A 126 -11.54 20.44 2.18
CA ASP A 126 -10.40 20.37 3.11
C ASP A 126 -10.35 19.05 3.90
N ASN A 127 -11.49 18.61 4.44
CA ASN A 127 -11.57 17.32 5.13
C ASN A 127 -11.26 16.16 4.19
N TYR A 128 -11.81 16.18 2.97
CA TYR A 128 -11.52 15.16 1.97
C TYR A 128 -10.01 15.10 1.67
N LYS A 129 -9.36 16.24 1.42
CA LYS A 129 -7.92 16.31 1.13
C LYS A 129 -7.08 15.78 2.29
N LYS A 130 -7.35 16.24 3.52
CA LYS A 130 -6.64 15.78 4.71
C LYS A 130 -6.65 14.25 4.83
N TYR A 131 -7.84 13.64 4.80
CA TYR A 131 -7.96 12.19 4.97
C TYR A 131 -7.55 11.41 3.71
N LYS A 132 -7.50 12.05 2.54
CA LYS A 132 -6.90 11.50 1.32
C LYS A 132 -5.37 11.41 1.43
N GLU A 133 -4.74 12.44 1.98
CA GLU A 133 -3.30 12.46 2.28
C GLU A 133 -2.97 11.38 3.32
N GLU A 134 -3.73 11.32 4.43
CA GLU A 134 -3.57 10.27 5.45
C GLU A 134 -3.75 8.86 4.87
N ALA A 135 -4.75 8.65 4.00
CA ALA A 135 -4.95 7.37 3.31
C ALA A 135 -3.75 6.98 2.42
N SER A 136 -3.11 7.97 1.80
CA SER A 136 -1.95 7.76 0.93
C SER A 136 -0.71 7.46 1.76
N LEU A 137 -0.52 8.18 2.87
CA LEU A 137 0.53 7.93 3.85
C LEU A 137 0.40 6.52 4.46
N GLN A 138 -0.81 6.07 4.78
CA GLN A 138 -1.05 4.72 5.29
C GLN A 138 -0.64 3.64 4.28
N LYS A 139 -0.98 3.81 2.99
CA LYS A 139 -0.56 2.88 1.94
C LYS A 139 0.96 2.85 1.80
N TYR A 140 1.61 4.00 1.91
CA TYR A 140 3.07 4.11 1.94
C TYR A 140 3.67 3.33 3.11
N HIS A 141 3.18 3.55 4.34
CA HIS A 141 3.66 2.82 5.52
C HIS A 141 3.47 1.32 5.39
N VAL A 142 2.30 0.84 4.93
CA VAL A 142 2.09 -0.60 4.69
C VAL A 142 3.07 -1.17 3.66
N ALA A 143 3.40 -0.40 2.62
CA ALA A 143 4.38 -0.83 1.62
C ALA A 143 5.82 -0.84 2.18
N LEU A 144 6.15 0.13 3.05
CA LEU A 144 7.42 0.20 3.76
C LEU A 144 7.56 -0.97 4.76
N ASP A 145 6.57 -1.21 5.61
CA ASP A 145 6.57 -2.30 6.59
C ASP A 145 6.77 -3.67 5.92
N GLU A 146 6.09 -3.91 4.79
CA GLU A 146 6.26 -5.16 4.04
C GLU A 146 7.67 -5.28 3.44
N LEU A 147 8.23 -4.16 2.96
CA LEU A 147 9.61 -4.15 2.46
C LEU A 147 10.61 -4.44 3.58
N GLU A 148 10.49 -3.74 4.71
CA GLU A 148 11.34 -3.93 5.90
C GLU A 148 11.27 -5.37 6.39
N ARG A 149 10.06 -5.92 6.56
CA ARG A 149 9.85 -7.32 6.96
C ARG A 149 10.58 -8.29 6.04
N LEU A 150 10.47 -8.10 4.72
CA LEU A 150 11.12 -8.98 3.74
C LEU A 150 12.65 -8.84 3.76
N VAL A 151 13.19 -7.64 3.96
CA VAL A 151 14.62 -7.39 4.09
C VAL A 151 15.16 -8.07 5.35
N VAL A 152 14.53 -7.85 6.51
CA VAL A 152 14.90 -8.49 7.77
C VAL A 152 14.87 -10.02 7.63
N MET A 153 13.80 -10.56 7.05
CA MET A 153 13.70 -11.99 6.76
C MET A 153 14.83 -12.49 5.83
N HIS A 154 15.30 -11.67 4.89
CA HIS A 154 16.41 -12.04 3.99
C HIS A 154 17.75 -12.07 4.73
N LEU A 155 18.01 -11.09 5.60
CA LEU A 155 19.20 -11.06 6.45
C LEU A 155 19.28 -12.31 7.35
N PHE A 156 18.17 -12.71 7.96
CA PHE A 156 18.09 -13.96 8.74
C PHE A 156 18.31 -15.24 7.92
N GLU A 157 18.02 -15.22 6.61
CA GLU A 157 18.34 -16.37 5.74
C GLU A 157 19.82 -16.40 5.36
N LEU A 158 20.42 -15.23 5.14
CA LEU A 158 21.85 -15.10 4.86
C LEU A 158 22.68 -15.55 6.06
N SER A 159 22.30 -15.16 7.29
CA SER A 159 22.98 -15.62 8.50
C SER A 159 22.88 -17.14 8.69
N LYS A 160 21.75 -17.76 8.33
CA LYS A 160 21.60 -19.23 8.36
C LYS A 160 22.50 -19.95 7.35
N LEU A 161 22.89 -19.30 6.24
CA LEU A 161 23.85 -19.88 5.31
C LEU A 161 25.28 -19.85 5.84
N SER A 162 25.65 -18.81 6.59
CA SER A 162 27.01 -18.67 7.15
C SER A 162 27.27 -19.61 8.33
N LEU A 163 26.23 -20.20 8.95
CA LEU A 163 26.38 -21.20 10.01
C LEU A 163 27.04 -22.50 9.51
N SER A 164 28.17 -22.85 10.13
CA SER A 164 28.88 -24.12 9.93
C SER A 164 28.03 -25.31 10.40
N GLY A 165 28.01 -26.41 9.65
CA GLY A 165 27.30 -27.65 10.02
C GLY A 165 25.96 -27.91 9.31
N THR A 166 25.57 -27.05 8.36
CA THR A 166 24.36 -27.29 7.54
C THR A 166 24.60 -28.42 6.52
N GLY A 167 23.67 -29.36 6.37
CA GLY A 167 23.75 -30.42 5.35
C GLY A 167 23.52 -29.88 3.93
N TYR A 168 24.05 -30.55 2.89
CA TYR A 168 23.93 -30.10 1.49
C TYR A 168 22.47 -29.83 1.05
N LYS A 169 21.53 -30.71 1.42
CA LYS A 169 20.10 -30.52 1.11
C LYS A 169 19.52 -29.27 1.78
N LEU A 170 19.93 -28.95 3.00
CA LEU A 170 19.47 -27.77 3.71
C LEU A 170 20.01 -26.50 3.04
N ARG A 171 21.29 -26.48 2.65
CA ARG A 171 21.87 -25.37 1.86
C ARG A 171 21.13 -25.13 0.54
N GLN A 172 20.75 -26.18 -0.18
CA GLN A 172 19.95 -26.03 -1.41
C GLN A 172 18.57 -25.41 -1.15
N GLN A 173 17.91 -25.79 -0.04
CA GLN A 173 16.61 -25.20 0.31
C GLN A 173 16.75 -23.73 0.70
N ILE A 174 17.77 -23.37 1.47
CA ILE A 174 18.05 -21.97 1.83
C ILE A 174 18.36 -21.16 0.57
N GLY A 175 19.17 -21.67 -0.36
CA GLY A 175 19.44 -21.00 -1.64
C GLY A 175 18.17 -20.73 -2.46
N LYS A 176 17.24 -21.69 -2.54
CA LYS A 176 15.93 -21.48 -3.18
C LYS A 176 15.06 -20.47 -2.42
N ALA A 177 15.11 -20.48 -1.10
CA ALA A 177 14.36 -19.53 -0.28
C ALA A 177 14.87 -18.10 -0.48
N LEU A 178 16.18 -17.91 -0.51
CA LEU A 178 16.84 -16.63 -0.80
C LEU A 178 16.45 -16.10 -2.18
N GLN A 179 16.48 -16.95 -3.22
CA GLN A 179 16.10 -16.51 -4.57
C GLN A 179 14.64 -16.00 -4.60
N ARG A 180 13.70 -16.77 -4.02
CA ARG A 180 12.30 -16.35 -3.91
C ARG A 180 12.15 -15.07 -3.11
N ARG A 181 12.95 -14.91 -2.04
CA ARG A 181 12.91 -13.71 -1.20
C ARG A 181 13.46 -12.50 -1.92
N SER A 182 14.52 -12.63 -2.71
CA SER A 182 15.03 -11.54 -3.55
C SER A 182 13.96 -11.07 -4.55
N ASP A 183 13.22 -11.98 -5.17
CA ASP A 183 12.12 -11.62 -6.06
C ASP A 183 10.96 -10.93 -5.31
N ALA A 184 10.63 -11.40 -4.10
CA ALA A 184 9.63 -10.77 -3.24
C ALA A 184 10.04 -9.34 -2.85
N ILE A 185 11.31 -9.14 -2.46
CA ILE A 185 11.85 -7.81 -2.12
C ILE A 185 11.80 -6.89 -3.35
N ARG A 186 12.20 -7.35 -4.55
CA ARG A 186 12.08 -6.52 -5.78
C ARG A 186 10.64 -6.05 -6.02
N ASN A 187 9.67 -6.95 -5.82
CA ASN A 187 8.26 -6.58 -5.94
C ASN A 187 7.82 -5.60 -4.84
N ALA A 188 8.32 -5.76 -3.62
CA ALA A 188 8.05 -4.84 -2.51
C ALA A 188 8.67 -3.45 -2.75
N ILE A 189 9.89 -3.37 -3.30
CA ILE A 189 10.51 -2.10 -3.74
C ILE A 189 9.60 -1.41 -4.75
N ASN A 190 9.10 -2.13 -5.77
CA ASN A 190 8.20 -1.55 -6.76
C ASN A 190 6.91 -0.99 -6.13
N LYS A 191 6.33 -1.70 -5.15
CA LYS A 191 5.16 -1.23 -4.41
C LYS A 191 5.47 0.00 -3.57
N TYR A 192 6.58 -0.02 -2.82
CA TYR A 192 7.07 1.11 -2.04
C TYR A 192 7.24 2.34 -2.92
N ASN A 193 7.98 2.20 -4.02
CA ASN A 193 8.26 3.24 -5.00
C ASN A 193 6.99 3.86 -5.58
N LEU A 194 6.00 3.02 -5.92
CA LEU A 194 4.70 3.48 -6.39
C LEU A 194 3.96 4.32 -5.35
N GLN A 195 3.95 3.91 -4.07
CA GLN A 195 3.29 4.69 -3.02
C GLN A 195 4.08 5.95 -2.66
N ALA A 196 5.42 5.87 -2.59
CA ALA A 196 6.30 7.00 -2.32
C ALA A 196 6.17 8.09 -3.40
N ALA A 197 5.96 7.68 -4.66
CA ALA A 197 5.72 8.60 -5.77
C ALA A 197 4.36 9.31 -5.70
N ALA A 198 3.39 8.72 -4.98
CA ALA A 198 2.03 9.23 -4.84
C ALA A 198 1.86 10.21 -3.67
N LEU A 199 2.89 10.38 -2.82
CA LEU A 199 2.88 11.36 -1.74
C LEU A 199 3.23 12.77 -2.24
N ASP A 200 2.74 13.78 -1.51
CA ASP A 200 3.11 15.19 -1.70
C ASP A 200 3.73 15.73 -0.40
N PRO A 201 5.04 16.06 -0.36
CA PRO A 201 5.99 15.94 -1.45
C PRO A 201 6.39 14.49 -1.77
N THR A 202 6.82 14.27 -3.01
CA THR A 202 7.28 12.97 -3.51
C THR A 202 8.45 12.45 -2.67
N TRP A 203 8.37 11.21 -2.19
CA TRP A 203 9.41 10.59 -1.37
C TRP A 203 10.51 9.91 -2.20
N PRO A 204 11.74 9.78 -1.66
CA PRO A 204 12.85 9.10 -2.32
C PRO A 204 12.51 7.67 -2.73
N GLN A 205 12.96 7.29 -3.93
CA GLN A 205 12.76 5.96 -4.49
C GLN A 205 13.92 5.05 -4.12
N LEU A 206 13.63 3.79 -3.82
CA LEU A 206 14.63 2.77 -3.51
C LEU A 206 14.94 1.92 -4.74
N SER A 207 16.19 1.53 -4.89
CA SER A 207 16.64 0.55 -5.87
C SER A 207 17.06 -0.75 -5.17
N TRP A 208 17.15 -1.84 -5.95
CA TRP A 208 17.71 -3.09 -5.43
C TRP A 208 19.14 -2.91 -4.92
N LYS A 209 19.91 -2.00 -5.52
CA LYS A 209 21.28 -1.73 -5.12
C LYS A 209 21.32 -1.19 -3.69
N ASP A 210 20.45 -0.25 -3.37
CA ASP A 210 20.38 0.34 -2.03
C ASP A 210 20.15 -0.74 -0.97
N ILE A 211 19.31 -1.75 -1.26
CA ILE A 211 19.08 -2.88 -0.35
C ILE A 211 20.25 -3.87 -0.33
N ALA A 212 20.83 -4.18 -1.49
CA ALA A 212 21.95 -5.11 -1.60
C ALA A 212 23.20 -4.57 -0.89
N ASP A 213 23.41 -3.25 -0.91
CA ASP A 213 24.51 -2.60 -0.21
C ASP A 213 24.38 -2.78 1.33
N TYR A 214 23.18 -3.06 1.86
CA TYR A 214 22.95 -3.43 3.26
C TYR A 214 23.02 -4.93 3.56
N SER A 215 23.29 -5.79 2.56
CA SER A 215 23.35 -7.25 2.77
C SER A 215 24.46 -7.69 3.74
N PHE A 216 25.51 -6.87 3.93
CA PHE A 216 26.53 -7.08 4.95
C PHE A 216 25.95 -7.09 6.38
N LEU A 217 24.80 -6.45 6.61
CA LEU A 217 24.10 -6.49 7.90
C LEU A 217 23.66 -7.90 8.28
N GLY A 218 23.54 -8.82 7.32
CA GLY A 218 23.18 -10.22 7.54
C GLY A 218 24.33 -11.06 8.09
N GLU A 219 25.55 -10.52 8.13
CA GLU A 219 26.72 -11.15 8.75
C GLU A 219 26.80 -10.86 10.26
N PHE A 220 25.99 -9.93 10.77
CA PHE A 220 25.89 -9.66 12.20
C PHE A 220 24.86 -10.60 12.86
N ASP A 221 25.20 -11.14 14.02
CA ASP A 221 24.22 -11.81 14.89
C ASP A 221 23.29 -10.75 15.47
N LEU A 222 22.02 -10.75 15.03
CA LEU A 222 20.95 -9.99 15.66
C LEU A 222 20.66 -10.67 17.02
N LEU A 223 21.04 -9.98 18.11
CA LEU A 223 20.95 -10.44 19.50
C LEU A 223 19.50 -10.68 19.96
#